data_AF-S4PN47-F1
#
_entry.id   AF-S4PN47-F1
#
_cell.length_a   1.000
_cell.length_b   1.000
_cell.length_c   1.000
_cell.angle_alpha   90.00
_cell.angle_beta   90.00
_cell.angle_gamma   90.00
#
_symmetry.space_group_name_H-M   'P 1'
#
loop_
_entity.id
_entity.type
_entity.pdbx_description
1 polymer ?
#
loop_
_entity_poly.entity_id
_entity_poly.type
_entity_poly.pdbx_seq_one_letter_code
_entity_poly.pdbx_strand_id
1 'polypeptide(L)'
;MSKFAVRVDAAVSALGGGAGAGLDENDFIDASRLVYDAVREIRRAVLMNRDEEELDPEDVELDEHYTLETRSKSSAHTGEHGVDEYPDISGITNAREAMRKMTEEDKRKILQQVELFRREKMTFDNEVAKWDDAGNDIIMLAKHMCMIMLEMTDFTRGRGPLKTTMDVINAAKKISEAGTKLDKLTREIAEQCPESSTKQDLLAYLQRIALYCHQIQITSKVKADVQNISGELIVSGLDSATSLIQAAKNLMNAVVLTVKASYV
;
A
#
# COMPACT_ATOMS: atom_id res chain seq x y z
N MET A 1 -7.38 38.23 -10.67
CA MET A 1 -8.11 37.41 -9.67
C MET A 1 -7.75 35.95 -9.91
N SER A 2 -7.67 35.13 -8.86
CA SER A 2 -7.40 33.68 -9.02
C SER A 2 -8.55 33.00 -9.77
N LYS A 3 -8.28 31.88 -10.47
CA LYS A 3 -9.30 31.13 -11.21
C LYS A 3 -10.52 30.80 -10.33
N PHE A 4 -10.27 30.40 -9.07
CA PHE A 4 -11.32 30.15 -8.09
C PHE A 4 -12.17 31.40 -7.78
N ALA A 5 -11.56 32.56 -7.49
CA ALA A 5 -12.29 33.78 -7.19
C ALA A 5 -13.23 34.22 -8.33
N VAL A 6 -12.74 34.15 -9.57
CA VAL A 6 -13.55 34.47 -10.77
C VAL A 6 -14.76 33.54 -10.90
N ARG A 7 -14.59 32.25 -10.56
CA ARG A 7 -15.67 31.26 -10.64
C ARG A 7 -16.66 31.36 -9.48
N VAL A 8 -16.23 31.75 -8.29
CA VAL A 8 -17.11 32.09 -7.16
C VAL A 8 -17.98 33.30 -7.50
N ASP A 9 -17.40 34.37 -8.03
CA ASP A 9 -18.17 35.56 -8.41
C ASP A 9 -19.21 35.27 -9.50
N ALA A 10 -18.85 34.43 -10.48
CA ALA A 10 -19.78 33.96 -11.51
C ALA A 10 -20.91 33.10 -10.92
N ALA A 11 -20.59 32.18 -10.00
CA ALA A 11 -21.56 31.33 -9.30
C ALA A 11 -22.55 32.16 -8.48
N VAL A 12 -22.05 33.12 -7.69
CA VAL A 12 -22.86 34.01 -6.85
C VAL A 12 -23.77 34.88 -7.71
N SER A 13 -23.25 35.43 -8.82
CA SER A 13 -24.02 36.27 -9.73
C SER A 13 -25.17 35.52 -10.40
N ALA A 14 -24.94 34.27 -10.83
CA ALA A 14 -25.97 33.45 -11.46
C ALA A 14 -27.05 33.00 -10.46
N LEU A 15 -26.66 32.66 -9.22
CA LEU A 15 -27.60 32.32 -8.16
C LEU A 15 -28.46 33.52 -7.72
N GLY A 16 -27.88 34.72 -7.69
CA GLY A 16 -28.59 35.96 -7.37
C GLY A 16 -29.54 36.45 -8.47
N GLY A 17 -29.29 36.05 -9.73
CA GLY A 17 -30.07 36.46 -10.90
C GLY A 17 -31.31 35.60 -11.20
N GLY A 18 -31.56 34.52 -10.46
CA GLY A 18 -32.75 33.66 -10.62
C GLY A 18 -32.76 32.77 -11.88
N ALA A 19 -31.73 32.82 -12.71
CA ALA A 19 -31.56 31.94 -13.87
C ALA A 19 -30.46 30.91 -13.58
N GLY A 20 -30.86 29.73 -13.11
CA GLY A 20 -29.94 28.58 -12.89
C GLY A 20 -29.37 27.97 -14.18
N ALA A 21 -29.44 28.66 -15.32
CA ALA A 21 -28.99 28.16 -16.61
C ALA A 21 -27.80 29.00 -17.11
N GLY A 22 -26.59 28.47 -16.93
CA GLY A 22 -25.36 29.10 -17.42
C GLY A 22 -24.11 28.86 -16.56
N LEU A 23 -24.26 28.21 -15.40
CA LEU A 23 -23.11 27.84 -14.57
C LEU A 23 -22.47 26.57 -15.09
N ASP A 24 -21.19 26.67 -15.46
CA ASP A 24 -20.33 25.53 -15.69
C ASP A 24 -19.88 24.98 -14.34
N GLU A 25 -20.72 24.10 -13.78
CA GLU A 25 -20.49 23.47 -12.48
C GLU A 25 -19.19 22.67 -12.45
N ASN A 26 -18.81 22.05 -13.58
CA ASN A 26 -17.57 21.27 -13.67
C ASN A 26 -16.35 22.18 -13.52
N ASP A 27 -16.31 23.33 -14.19
CA ASP A 27 -15.17 24.23 -14.04
C ASP A 27 -15.14 24.92 -12.67
N PHE A 28 -16.30 25.12 -12.00
CA PHE A 28 -16.33 25.57 -10.61
C PHE A 28 -15.76 24.52 -9.64
N ILE A 29 -16.13 23.25 -9.82
CA ILE A 29 -15.62 22.13 -9.04
C ILE A 29 -14.11 21.98 -9.26
N ASP A 30 -13.64 22.04 -10.51
CA ASP A 30 -12.22 21.95 -10.84
C ASP A 30 -11.43 23.12 -10.23
N ALA A 31 -11.94 24.34 -10.31
CA ALA A 31 -11.30 25.50 -9.70
C ALA A 31 -11.22 25.38 -8.17
N SER A 32 -12.24 24.81 -7.53
CA SER A 32 -12.27 24.55 -6.09
C SER A 32 -11.28 23.46 -5.68
N ARG A 33 -11.19 22.40 -6.48
CA ARG A 33 -10.26 21.28 -6.26
C ARG A 33 -8.79 21.73 -6.34
N LEU A 34 -8.46 22.59 -7.29
CA LEU A 34 -7.10 23.13 -7.42
C LEU A 34 -6.65 23.92 -6.17
N VAL A 35 -7.57 24.62 -5.50
CA VAL A 35 -7.25 25.32 -4.24
C VAL A 35 -7.00 24.33 -3.11
N TYR A 36 -7.82 23.28 -3.01
CA TYR A 36 -7.61 22.21 -2.03
C TYR A 36 -6.27 21.49 -2.25
N ASP A 37 -5.98 21.09 -3.49
CA ASP A 37 -4.73 20.40 -3.83
C ASP A 37 -3.51 21.28 -3.53
N ALA A 38 -3.57 22.59 -3.81
CA ALA A 38 -2.49 23.51 -3.49
C ALA A 38 -2.26 23.65 -1.98
N VAL A 39 -3.32 23.80 -1.17
CA VAL A 39 -3.20 23.88 0.30
C VAL A 39 -2.65 22.56 0.87
N ARG A 40 -3.09 21.43 0.32
CA ARG A 40 -2.63 20.11 0.69
C ARG A 40 -1.14 19.90 0.39
N GLU A 41 -0.68 20.29 -0.79
CA GLU A 41 0.74 20.20 -1.17
C GLU A 41 1.61 21.08 -0.28
N ILE A 42 1.15 22.29 0.07
CA ILE A 42 1.85 23.16 1.04
C ILE A 42 1.94 22.46 2.40
N ARG A 43 0.85 21.88 2.91
CA ARG A 43 0.86 21.15 4.18
C ARG A 43 1.80 19.95 4.14
N ARG A 44 1.78 19.15 3.07
CA ARG A 44 2.70 18.02 2.86
C ARG A 44 4.15 18.47 2.88
N ALA A 45 4.49 19.53 2.14
CA ALA A 45 5.84 20.07 2.11
C ALA A 45 6.31 20.56 3.49
N VAL A 46 5.41 21.14 4.30
CA VAL A 46 5.73 21.58 5.66
C VAL A 46 5.94 20.38 6.60
N LEU A 47 5.09 19.35 6.52
CA LEU A 47 5.19 18.15 7.38
C LEU A 47 6.42 17.30 7.04
N MET A 48 6.84 17.26 5.77
CA MET A 48 8.06 16.55 5.34
C MET A 48 9.36 17.17 5.89
N ASN A 49 9.30 18.37 6.46
CA ASN A 49 10.44 19.06 7.08
C ASN A 49 10.41 19.03 8.62
N ARG A 50 9.49 18.28 9.25
CA ARG A 50 9.43 18.08 10.70
C ARG A 50 10.05 16.74 11.09
N ASP A 51 10.67 16.70 12.27
CA ASP A 51 11.19 15.45 12.86
C ASP A 51 10.04 14.50 13.21
N GLU A 52 10.21 13.20 12.92
CA GLU A 52 9.16 12.16 13.03
C GLU A 52 8.56 12.02 14.43
N GLU A 53 9.25 12.46 15.48
CA GLU A 53 8.79 12.39 16.88
C GLU A 53 7.79 13.51 17.24
N GLU A 54 7.69 14.59 16.44
CA GLU A 54 6.73 15.68 16.65
C GLU A 54 5.45 15.54 15.81
N LEU A 55 5.34 14.48 14.99
CA LEU A 55 4.19 14.24 14.12
C LEU A 55 3.09 13.50 14.88
N ASP A 56 1.94 14.17 15.07
CA ASP A 56 0.74 13.54 15.60
C ASP A 56 0.22 12.48 14.60
N PRO A 57 -0.03 11.23 15.02
CA PRO A 57 -0.64 10.20 14.17
C PRO A 57 -1.93 10.66 13.47
N GLU A 58 -2.70 11.56 14.09
CA GLU A 58 -3.94 12.10 13.52
C GLU A 58 -3.69 13.01 12.29
N ASP A 59 -2.54 13.71 12.24
CA ASP A 59 -2.18 14.57 11.10
C ASP A 59 -1.88 13.78 9.82
N VAL A 60 -1.39 12.54 9.98
CA VAL A 60 -1.15 11.60 8.87
C VAL A 60 -2.47 10.95 8.42
N GLU A 61 -3.38 10.63 9.34
CA GLU A 61 -4.70 10.04 9.02
C GLU A 61 -5.64 11.03 8.32
N LEU A 62 -5.57 12.33 8.65
CA LEU A 62 -6.41 13.36 8.02
C LEU A 62 -6.14 13.51 6.51
N ASP A 63 -4.92 13.26 6.04
CA ASP A 63 -4.60 13.31 4.60
C ASP A 63 -5.18 12.12 3.81
N GLU A 64 -5.40 10.96 4.44
CA GLU A 64 -6.02 9.80 3.79
C GLU A 64 -7.55 9.94 3.71
N HIS A 65 -8.21 10.41 4.77
CA HIS A 65 -9.67 10.49 4.82
C HIS A 65 -10.27 11.48 3.79
N TYR A 66 -9.67 12.66 3.62
CA TYR A 66 -10.18 13.69 2.72
C TYR A 66 -9.91 13.42 1.23
N THR A 67 -8.93 12.56 0.89
CA THR A 67 -8.74 12.10 -0.50
C THR A 67 -9.85 11.20 -1.00
N LEU A 68 -10.55 10.53 -0.07
CA LEU A 68 -11.64 9.62 -0.38
C LEU A 68 -12.94 10.38 -0.68
N GLU A 69 -13.17 11.50 0.00
CA GLU A 69 -14.41 12.29 -0.11
C GLU A 69 -14.41 13.31 -1.26
N THR A 70 -13.25 13.80 -1.69
CA THR A 70 -13.12 14.78 -2.80
C THR A 70 -13.08 14.16 -4.20
N ARG A 71 -13.10 12.83 -4.32
CA ARG A 71 -13.27 12.17 -5.62
C ARG A 71 -14.74 12.24 -6.01
N SER A 72 -15.08 13.21 -6.87
CA SER A 72 -16.40 13.44 -7.44
C SER A 72 -17.17 12.13 -7.72
N LYS A 73 -18.38 12.02 -7.13
CA LYS A 73 -19.34 10.93 -7.36
C LYS A 73 -19.99 10.97 -8.76
N SER A 74 -19.51 11.79 -9.69
CA SER A 74 -20.07 11.94 -11.04
C SER A 74 -19.45 11.03 -12.10
N SER A 75 -18.54 10.12 -11.75
CA SER A 75 -18.09 9.05 -12.66
C SER A 75 -18.96 7.79 -12.52
N ALA A 76 -20.29 7.94 -12.53
CA ALA A 76 -21.18 6.84 -12.83
C ALA A 76 -21.23 6.73 -14.36
N HIS A 77 -20.67 5.65 -14.92
CA HIS A 77 -20.53 5.39 -16.36
C HIS A 77 -19.38 6.11 -17.06
N THR A 78 -18.15 5.64 -16.84
CA THR A 78 -17.26 5.18 -17.94
C THR A 78 -15.95 4.63 -17.35
N GLY A 79 -15.67 3.34 -17.56
CA GLY A 79 -14.29 2.82 -17.55
C GLY A 79 -13.74 2.23 -16.25
N GLU A 80 -14.32 1.15 -15.74
CA GLU A 80 -13.60 0.02 -15.13
C GLU A 80 -14.65 -1.09 -14.93
N HIS A 81 -14.63 -2.14 -15.75
CA HIS A 81 -15.28 -3.39 -15.36
C HIS A 81 -14.51 -3.92 -14.14
N GLY A 82 -14.88 -3.44 -12.95
CA GLY A 82 -14.46 -4.07 -11.71
C GLY A 82 -15.00 -5.49 -11.70
N VAL A 83 -14.11 -6.48 -11.64
CA VAL A 83 -14.50 -7.87 -11.47
C VAL A 83 -15.15 -7.96 -10.10
N ASP A 84 -16.46 -8.21 -10.07
CA ASP A 84 -17.17 -8.49 -8.83
C ASP A 84 -16.68 -9.84 -8.30
N GLU A 85 -15.91 -9.79 -7.22
CA GLU A 85 -15.33 -10.98 -6.61
C GLU A 85 -16.35 -11.73 -5.73
N TYR A 86 -17.48 -11.10 -5.41
CA TYR A 86 -18.55 -11.64 -4.58
C TYR A 86 -19.93 -11.37 -5.21
N PRO A 87 -20.22 -11.91 -6.41
CA PRO A 87 -21.42 -11.56 -7.19
C PRO A 87 -22.74 -11.87 -6.47
N ASP A 88 -22.73 -12.82 -5.52
CA ASP A 88 -23.90 -13.24 -4.76
C ASP A 88 -24.09 -12.45 -3.45
N ILE A 89 -23.23 -11.47 -3.17
CA ILE A 89 -23.20 -10.74 -1.89
C ILE A 89 -23.43 -9.25 -2.09
N SER A 90 -24.61 -8.78 -1.70
CA SER A 90 -24.91 -7.35 -1.71
C SER A 90 -24.06 -6.57 -0.70
N GLY A 91 -23.43 -5.47 -1.15
CA GLY A 91 -22.72 -4.51 -0.29
C GLY A 91 -21.20 -4.67 -0.21
N ILE A 92 -20.63 -5.65 -0.91
CA ILE A 92 -19.19 -5.84 -1.11
C ILE A 92 -18.99 -6.26 -2.57
N THR A 93 -18.04 -5.65 -3.26
CA THR A 93 -17.71 -6.00 -4.66
C THR A 93 -16.32 -6.61 -4.83
N ASN A 94 -15.45 -6.46 -3.83
CA ASN A 94 -14.05 -6.89 -3.91
C ASN A 94 -13.48 -7.28 -2.54
N ALA A 95 -12.40 -8.07 -2.54
CA ALA A 95 -11.79 -8.57 -1.31
C ALA A 95 -11.28 -7.47 -0.37
N ARG A 96 -10.80 -6.32 -0.88
CA ARG A 96 -10.39 -5.21 -0.01
C ARG A 96 -11.58 -4.63 0.78
N GLU A 97 -12.76 -4.53 0.17
CA GLU A 97 -13.99 -4.13 0.86
C GLU A 97 -14.40 -5.14 1.93
N ALA A 98 -14.24 -6.44 1.67
CA ALA A 98 -14.46 -7.48 2.68
C ALA A 98 -13.57 -7.26 3.91
N MET A 99 -12.28 -6.95 3.73
CA MET A 99 -11.37 -6.65 4.85
C MET A 99 -11.85 -5.47 5.72
N ARG A 100 -12.53 -4.46 5.14
CA ARG A 100 -13.11 -3.33 5.91
C ARG A 100 -14.29 -3.74 6.79
N LYS A 101 -14.98 -4.81 6.41
CA LYS A 101 -16.18 -5.34 7.06
C LYS A 101 -15.86 -6.37 8.14
N MET A 102 -14.58 -6.68 8.37
CA MET A 102 -14.16 -7.51 9.51
C MET A 102 -14.54 -6.89 10.86
N THR A 103 -14.63 -7.74 11.88
CA THR A 103 -14.92 -7.30 13.25
C THR A 103 -13.82 -6.38 13.79
N GLU A 104 -14.16 -5.50 14.74
CA GLU A 104 -13.17 -4.63 15.39
C GLU A 104 -12.14 -5.44 16.21
N GLU A 105 -12.50 -6.63 16.67
CA GLU A 105 -11.54 -7.54 17.31
C GLU A 105 -10.47 -8.02 16.33
N ASP A 106 -10.89 -8.47 15.16
CA ASP A 106 -9.97 -8.99 14.14
C ASP A 106 -9.12 -7.87 13.54
N LYS A 107 -9.70 -6.70 13.30
CA LYS A 107 -8.95 -5.51 12.86
C LYS A 107 -7.85 -5.14 13.84
N ARG A 108 -8.10 -5.25 15.15
CA ARG A 108 -7.09 -5.00 16.20
C ARG A 108 -5.95 -6.02 16.14
N LYS A 109 -6.26 -7.30 15.93
CA LYS A 109 -5.24 -8.36 15.76
C LYS A 109 -4.41 -8.16 14.50
N ILE A 110 -5.05 -7.77 13.39
CA ILE A 110 -4.37 -7.40 12.14
C ILE A 110 -3.43 -6.22 12.38
N LEU A 111 -3.90 -5.17 13.06
CA LEU A 111 -3.09 -3.98 13.36
C LEU A 111 -1.84 -4.34 14.20
N GLN A 112 -1.97 -5.21 15.21
CA GLN A 112 -0.83 -5.68 15.99
C GLN A 112 0.22 -6.39 15.12
N GLN A 113 -0.20 -7.20 14.14
CA GLN A 113 0.71 -7.83 13.18
C GLN A 113 1.36 -6.81 12.24
N VAL A 114 0.61 -5.80 11.80
CA VAL A 114 1.17 -4.72 10.97
C VAL A 114 2.21 -3.90 11.73
N GLU A 115 2.03 -3.65 13.03
CA GLU A 115 3.05 -2.97 13.86
C GLU A 115 4.33 -3.82 14.01
N LEU A 116 4.21 -5.14 14.07
CA LEU A 116 5.38 -6.05 14.01
C LEU A 116 6.11 -5.94 12.67
N PHE A 117 5.36 -5.85 11.56
CA PHE A 117 5.92 -5.66 10.23
C PHE A 117 6.61 -4.29 10.09
N ARG A 118 5.99 -3.21 10.58
CA ARG A 118 6.53 -1.84 10.53
C ARG A 118 7.90 -1.72 11.22
N ARG A 119 8.10 -2.41 12.34
CA ARG A 119 9.41 -2.47 13.01
C ARG A 119 10.51 -3.10 12.15
N GLU A 120 10.21 -4.17 11.43
CA GLU A 120 11.16 -4.75 10.47
C GLU A 120 11.39 -3.79 9.30
N LYS A 121 10.35 -3.11 8.82
CA LYS A 121 10.46 -2.10 7.76
C LYS A 121 11.36 -0.92 8.17
N MET A 122 11.27 -0.44 9.42
CA MET A 122 12.21 0.58 9.93
C MET A 122 13.66 0.08 9.91
N THR A 123 13.87 -1.19 10.28
CA THR A 123 15.21 -1.80 10.21
C THR A 123 15.71 -1.88 8.78
N PHE A 124 14.82 -2.19 7.83
CA PHE A 124 15.10 -2.18 6.41
C PHE A 124 15.48 -0.79 5.90
N ASP A 125 14.70 0.25 6.22
CA ASP A 125 14.98 1.61 5.77
C ASP A 125 16.34 2.08 6.26
N ASN A 126 16.64 1.84 7.54
CA ASN A 126 17.94 2.20 8.13
C ASN A 126 19.11 1.50 7.47
N GLU A 127 18.95 0.24 7.04
CA GLU A 127 20.00 -0.49 6.33
C GLU A 127 20.17 0.03 4.90
N VAL A 128 19.06 0.23 4.20
CA VAL A 128 19.06 0.65 2.79
C VAL A 128 19.49 2.11 2.62
N ALA A 129 19.21 2.98 3.59
CA ALA A 129 19.61 4.41 3.55
C ALA A 129 21.13 4.63 3.54
N LYS A 130 21.93 3.61 3.89
CA LYS A 130 23.40 3.67 3.85
C LYS A 130 23.96 3.61 2.43
N TRP A 131 23.14 3.22 1.47
CA TRP A 131 23.58 2.88 0.11
C TRP A 131 22.92 3.80 -0.91
N ASP A 132 23.71 4.27 -1.88
CA ASP A 132 23.19 4.88 -3.10
C ASP A 132 22.55 3.79 -3.97
N ASP A 133 21.35 4.05 -4.51
CA ASP A 133 20.67 3.12 -5.41
C ASP A 133 21.07 3.32 -6.87
N ALA A 134 21.79 4.40 -7.20
CA ALA A 134 22.32 4.65 -8.54
C ALA A 134 23.31 3.55 -8.96
N GLY A 135 22.83 2.60 -9.77
CA GLY A 135 23.62 1.48 -10.27
C GLY A 135 23.70 0.29 -9.31
N ASN A 136 22.91 0.26 -8.24
CA ASN A 136 22.84 -0.88 -7.32
C ASN A 136 21.52 -1.65 -7.44
N ASP A 137 21.52 -2.65 -8.32
CA ASP A 137 20.33 -3.48 -8.59
C ASP A 137 19.83 -4.23 -7.35
N ILE A 138 20.71 -4.61 -6.41
CA ILE A 138 20.31 -5.29 -5.17
C ILE A 138 19.46 -4.34 -4.30
N ILE A 139 19.90 -3.10 -4.14
CA ILE A 139 19.13 -2.08 -3.38
C ILE A 139 17.82 -1.75 -4.09
N MET A 140 17.83 -1.57 -5.41
CA MET A 140 16.61 -1.30 -6.17
C MET A 140 15.59 -2.43 -6.04
N LEU A 141 16.03 -3.69 -6.17
CA LEU A 141 15.16 -4.86 -5.98
C LEU A 141 14.64 -4.95 -4.55
N ALA A 142 15.49 -4.72 -3.56
CA ALA A 142 15.11 -4.72 -2.15
C ALA A 142 14.03 -3.66 -1.86
N LYS A 143 14.22 -2.42 -2.34
CA LYS A 143 13.23 -1.33 -2.25
C LYS A 143 11.91 -1.70 -2.94
N HIS A 144 11.99 -2.29 -4.13
CA HIS A 144 10.81 -2.74 -4.87
C HIS A 144 10.02 -3.83 -4.12
N MET A 145 10.71 -4.83 -3.56
CA MET A 145 10.08 -5.87 -2.74
C MET A 145 9.44 -5.27 -1.48
N CYS A 146 10.09 -4.31 -0.82
CA CYS A 146 9.56 -3.59 0.34
C CYS A 146 8.25 -2.85 0.00
N MET A 147 8.23 -2.11 -1.12
CA MET A 147 7.04 -1.41 -1.60
C MET A 147 5.86 -2.37 -1.80
N ILE A 148 6.07 -3.50 -2.48
CA ILE A 148 4.98 -4.46 -2.71
C ILE A 148 4.50 -5.10 -1.39
N MET A 149 5.41 -5.44 -0.48
CA MET A 149 5.04 -5.96 0.84
C MET A 149 4.18 -4.96 1.63
N LEU A 150 4.48 -3.66 1.56
CA LEU A 150 3.65 -2.61 2.16
C LEU A 150 2.23 -2.62 1.58
N GLU A 151 2.09 -2.61 0.26
CA GLU A 151 0.79 -2.68 -0.42
C GLU A 151 -0.02 -3.92 -0.01
N MET A 152 0.63 -5.07 0.12
CA MET A 152 0.01 -6.32 0.58
C MET A 152 -0.42 -6.25 2.04
N THR A 153 0.37 -5.63 2.93
CA THR A 153 -0.04 -5.44 4.33
C THR A 153 -1.17 -4.41 4.47
N ASP A 154 -1.20 -3.35 3.66
CA ASP A 154 -2.30 -2.38 3.67
C ASP A 154 -3.60 -2.98 3.14
N PHE A 155 -3.53 -3.90 2.16
CA PHE A 155 -4.68 -4.66 1.71
C PHE A 155 -5.38 -5.37 2.88
N THR A 156 -4.62 -5.96 3.81
CA THR A 156 -5.20 -6.65 4.98
C THR A 156 -5.97 -5.72 5.93
N ARG A 157 -5.70 -4.41 5.86
CA ARG A 157 -6.42 -3.36 6.61
C ARG A 157 -7.60 -2.79 5.82
N GLY A 158 -7.89 -3.33 4.64
CA GLY A 158 -8.86 -2.77 3.70
C GLY A 158 -8.39 -1.46 3.06
N ARG A 159 -7.10 -1.16 3.06
CA ARG A 159 -6.49 0.05 2.49
C ARG A 159 -5.59 -0.33 1.30
N GLY A 160 -4.84 0.65 0.79
CA GLY A 160 -3.85 0.43 -0.27
C GLY A 160 -4.45 0.23 -1.67
N PRO A 161 -3.58 0.04 -2.67
CA PRO A 161 -3.97 0.03 -4.09
C PRO A 161 -4.60 -1.29 -4.55
N LEU A 162 -4.28 -2.42 -3.90
CA LEU A 162 -4.78 -3.75 -4.26
C LEU A 162 -6.28 -3.84 -3.92
N LYS A 163 -7.13 -4.21 -4.88
CA LYS A 163 -8.59 -4.27 -4.67
C LYS A 163 -9.07 -5.71 -4.52
N THR A 164 -8.54 -6.62 -5.33
CA THR A 164 -9.00 -8.00 -5.47
C THR A 164 -7.99 -9.00 -4.94
N THR A 165 -8.41 -10.23 -4.64
CA THR A 165 -7.47 -11.32 -4.32
C THR A 165 -6.50 -11.56 -5.48
N MET A 166 -6.94 -11.37 -6.73
CA MET A 166 -6.08 -11.49 -7.90
C MET A 166 -4.95 -10.45 -7.91
N ASP A 167 -5.21 -9.22 -7.47
CA ASP A 167 -4.17 -8.19 -7.33
C ASP A 167 -3.10 -8.62 -6.31
N VAL A 168 -3.52 -9.21 -5.19
CA VAL A 168 -2.64 -9.74 -4.14
C VAL A 168 -1.81 -10.93 -4.66
N ILE A 169 -2.41 -11.84 -5.43
CA ILE A 169 -1.69 -12.94 -6.09
C ILE A 169 -0.65 -12.40 -7.07
N ASN A 170 -1.00 -11.37 -7.84
CA ASN A 170 -0.07 -10.75 -8.80
C ASN A 170 1.06 -9.98 -8.08
N ALA A 171 0.78 -9.31 -6.97
CA ALA A 171 1.78 -8.71 -6.10
C ALA A 171 2.76 -9.76 -5.57
N ALA A 172 2.26 -10.91 -5.09
CA ALA A 172 3.10 -12.03 -4.65
C ALA A 172 3.99 -12.60 -5.76
N LYS A 173 3.49 -12.65 -7.01
CA LYS A 173 4.30 -13.06 -8.17
C LYS A 173 5.44 -12.06 -8.44
N LYS A 174 5.15 -10.76 -8.43
CA LYS A 174 6.17 -9.71 -8.59
C LYS A 174 7.25 -9.79 -7.51
N ILE A 175 6.87 -10.04 -6.25
CA ILE A 175 7.82 -10.28 -5.16
C ILE A 175 8.71 -11.49 -5.47
N SER A 176 8.12 -12.61 -5.91
CA SER A 176 8.89 -13.81 -6.25
C SER A 176 9.88 -13.57 -7.39
N GLU A 177 9.46 -12.86 -8.45
CA GLU A 177 10.34 -12.51 -9.57
C GLU A 177 11.49 -11.61 -9.13
N ALA A 178 11.23 -10.60 -8.30
CA ALA A 178 12.25 -9.74 -7.72
C ALA A 178 13.20 -10.53 -6.80
N GLY A 179 12.66 -11.43 -5.97
CA GLY A 179 13.43 -12.31 -5.09
C GLY A 179 14.36 -13.24 -5.85
N THR A 180 13.93 -13.81 -6.99
CA THR A 180 14.78 -14.62 -7.87
C THR A 180 15.90 -13.79 -8.51
N LYS A 181 15.63 -12.55 -8.94
CA LYS A 181 16.66 -11.66 -9.48
C LYS A 181 17.68 -11.27 -8.41
N LEU A 182 17.21 -10.95 -7.21
CA LEU A 182 18.05 -10.61 -6.06
C LEU A 182 18.94 -11.78 -5.67
N ASP A 183 18.39 -13.01 -5.63
CA ASP A 183 19.16 -14.24 -5.39
C ASP A 183 20.28 -14.42 -6.41
N LYS A 184 19.99 -14.25 -7.71
CA LYS A 184 20.99 -14.37 -8.76
C LYS A 184 22.16 -13.39 -8.57
N LEU A 185 21.86 -12.09 -8.44
CA LEU A 185 22.90 -11.06 -8.29
C LEU A 185 23.73 -11.28 -7.02
N THR A 186 23.07 -11.65 -5.93
CA THR A 186 23.76 -11.89 -4.66
C THR A 186 24.63 -13.14 -4.70
N ARG A 187 24.24 -14.19 -5.44
CA ARG A 187 25.10 -15.37 -5.67
C ARG A 187 26.35 -15.03 -6.47
N GLU A 188 26.24 -14.18 -7.48
CA GLU A 188 27.39 -13.69 -8.25
C GLU A 188 28.42 -12.95 -7.36
N ILE A 189 27.94 -12.22 -6.33
CA ILE A 189 28.81 -11.64 -5.29
C ILE A 189 29.43 -12.75 -4.43
N ALA A 190 28.61 -13.68 -3.93
CA ALA A 190 29.08 -14.76 -3.06
C ALA A 190 30.16 -15.64 -3.71
N GLU A 191 30.09 -15.84 -5.04
CA GLU A 191 31.09 -16.57 -5.82
C GLU A 191 32.45 -15.88 -5.88
N GLN A 192 32.47 -14.54 -5.81
CA GLN A 192 33.69 -13.73 -5.79
C GLN A 192 34.29 -13.63 -4.38
N CYS A 193 33.52 -13.96 -3.35
CA CYS A 193 33.98 -13.94 -1.97
C CYS A 193 34.82 -15.19 -1.61
N PRO A 194 35.94 -15.02 -0.87
CA PRO A 194 36.65 -16.16 -0.29
C PRO A 194 35.74 -16.92 0.68
N GLU A 195 36.02 -18.20 0.86
CA GLU A 195 35.26 -19.03 1.79
C GLU A 195 35.36 -18.46 3.21
N SER A 196 34.21 -18.12 3.79
CA SER A 196 34.11 -17.40 5.06
C SER A 196 32.74 -17.63 5.69
N SER A 197 32.63 -17.36 6.99
CA SER A 197 31.33 -17.39 7.67
C SER A 197 30.32 -16.41 7.05
N THR A 198 30.78 -15.22 6.63
CA THR A 198 29.94 -14.21 5.96
C THR A 198 29.31 -14.74 4.68
N LYS A 199 30.10 -15.44 3.84
CA LYS A 199 29.59 -16.07 2.62
C LYS A 199 28.55 -17.15 2.93
N GLN A 200 28.76 -17.96 3.96
CA GLN A 200 27.81 -18.99 4.37
C GLN A 200 26.50 -18.38 4.88
N ASP A 201 26.59 -17.32 5.68
CA ASP A 201 25.42 -16.56 6.16
C ASP A 201 24.64 -15.95 5.00
N LEU A 202 25.33 -15.33 4.03
CA LEU A 202 24.71 -14.76 2.83
C LEU A 202 23.91 -15.82 2.05
N LEU A 203 24.51 -16.99 1.79
CA LEU A 203 23.83 -18.08 1.10
C LEU A 203 22.63 -18.64 1.88
N ALA A 204 22.72 -18.68 3.22
CA ALA A 204 21.60 -19.09 4.07
C ALA A 204 20.45 -18.07 4.02
N TYR A 205 20.75 -16.77 3.99
CA TYR A 205 19.73 -15.73 3.84
C TYR A 205 19.02 -15.79 2.48
N LEU A 206 19.75 -16.13 1.41
CA LEU A 206 19.14 -16.38 0.10
C LEU A 206 18.15 -17.55 0.11
N GLN A 207 18.47 -18.64 0.81
CA GLN A 207 17.52 -19.75 1.00
C GLN A 207 16.28 -19.31 1.78
N ARG A 208 16.43 -18.44 2.79
CA ARG A 208 15.30 -17.86 3.52
C ARG A 208 14.44 -16.96 2.64
N ILE A 209 15.04 -16.15 1.76
CA ILE A 209 14.28 -15.36 0.78
C ILE A 209 13.43 -16.26 -0.11
N ALA A 210 14.01 -17.34 -0.66
CA ALA A 210 13.28 -18.29 -1.50
C ALA A 210 12.10 -18.93 -0.75
N LEU A 211 12.31 -19.35 0.50
CA LEU A 211 11.27 -19.90 1.36
C LEU A 211 10.14 -18.90 1.60
N TYR A 212 10.46 -17.66 1.99
CA TYR A 212 9.43 -16.67 2.33
C TYR A 212 8.72 -16.11 1.10
N CYS A 213 9.37 -16.02 -0.06
CA CYS A 213 8.68 -15.74 -1.33
C CYS A 213 7.62 -16.82 -1.63
N HIS A 214 7.96 -18.09 -1.40
CA HIS A 214 7.00 -19.18 -1.56
C HIS A 214 5.86 -19.09 -0.55
N GLN A 215 6.14 -18.77 0.72
CA GLN A 215 5.09 -18.57 1.73
C GLN A 215 4.12 -17.45 1.35
N ILE A 216 4.63 -16.30 0.88
CA ILE A 216 3.79 -15.19 0.39
C ILE A 216 2.91 -15.62 -0.78
N GLN A 217 3.42 -16.44 -1.72
CA GLN A 217 2.61 -16.99 -2.81
C GLN A 217 1.50 -17.94 -2.35
N ILE A 218 1.70 -18.65 -1.23
CA ILE A 218 0.66 -19.51 -0.65
C ILE A 218 -0.39 -18.64 0.05
N THR A 219 0.04 -17.74 0.94
CA THR A 219 -0.86 -16.92 1.76
C THR A 219 -1.67 -15.93 0.93
N SER A 220 -1.12 -15.42 -0.17
CA SER A 220 -1.83 -14.53 -1.13
C SER A 220 -3.01 -15.18 -1.85
N LYS A 221 -3.09 -16.51 -1.91
CA LYS A 221 -4.17 -17.23 -2.60
C LYS A 221 -5.39 -17.50 -1.72
N VAL A 222 -5.26 -17.28 -0.41
CA VAL A 222 -6.35 -17.52 0.53
C VAL A 222 -7.29 -16.31 0.50
N LYS A 223 -8.52 -16.53 0.04
CA LYS A 223 -9.57 -15.53 -0.02
C LYS A 223 -10.30 -15.47 1.33
N ALA A 224 -10.66 -14.26 1.77
CA ALA A 224 -11.55 -14.09 2.92
C ALA A 224 -12.94 -14.65 2.58
N ASP A 225 -13.47 -15.48 3.46
CA ASP A 225 -14.84 -15.99 3.32
C ASP A 225 -15.83 -14.90 3.76
N VAL A 226 -16.90 -14.72 2.99
CA VAL A 226 -17.91 -13.67 3.23
C VAL A 226 -19.27 -14.31 3.16
N GLN A 227 -20.05 -14.15 4.22
CA GLN A 227 -21.40 -14.69 4.34
C GLN A 227 -22.38 -13.58 4.69
N ASN A 228 -23.59 -13.66 4.16
CA ASN A 228 -24.70 -12.81 4.58
C ASN A 228 -25.64 -13.63 5.47
N ILE A 229 -25.65 -13.34 6.76
CA ILE A 229 -26.53 -14.00 7.72
C ILE A 229 -27.54 -12.96 8.22
N SER A 230 -28.80 -13.16 7.86
CA SER A 230 -29.91 -12.29 8.31
C SER A 230 -29.72 -10.79 7.99
N GLY A 231 -29.03 -10.47 6.89
CA GLY A 231 -28.75 -9.09 6.47
C GLY A 231 -27.43 -8.51 7.04
N GLU A 232 -26.74 -9.25 7.89
CA GLU A 232 -25.41 -8.90 8.41
C GLU A 232 -24.31 -9.61 7.62
N LEU A 233 -23.27 -8.85 7.23
CA LEU A 233 -22.11 -9.39 6.53
C LEU A 233 -21.08 -9.88 7.54
N ILE A 234 -20.81 -11.18 7.52
CA ILE A 234 -19.78 -11.82 8.33
C ILE A 234 -18.59 -12.12 7.44
N VAL A 235 -17.41 -11.63 7.82
CA VAL A 235 -16.16 -11.81 7.08
C VAL A 235 -15.15 -12.60 7.91
N SER A 236 -14.79 -13.79 7.42
CA SER A 236 -13.79 -14.67 8.02
C SER A 236 -12.51 -14.62 7.22
N GLY A 237 -11.61 -13.71 7.60
CA GLY A 237 -10.32 -13.48 6.92
C GLY A 237 -9.11 -13.36 7.83
N LEU A 238 -9.28 -13.45 9.16
CA LEU A 238 -8.22 -13.13 10.13
C LEU A 238 -6.95 -13.95 9.90
N ASP A 239 -7.06 -15.28 9.92
CA ASP A 239 -5.90 -16.17 9.83
C ASP A 239 -5.13 -15.99 8.51
N SER A 240 -5.87 -15.75 7.42
CA SER A 240 -5.28 -15.48 6.11
C SER A 240 -4.50 -14.16 6.10
N ALA A 241 -5.08 -13.10 6.68
CA ALA A 241 -4.47 -11.79 6.79
C ALA A 241 -3.23 -11.81 7.68
N THR A 242 -3.31 -12.41 8.87
CA THR A 242 -2.17 -12.49 9.79
C THR A 242 -1.05 -13.35 9.23
N SER A 243 -1.37 -14.44 8.54
CA SER A 243 -0.37 -15.29 7.87
C SER A 243 0.33 -14.54 6.73
N LEU A 244 -0.40 -13.74 5.95
CA LEU A 244 0.18 -12.91 4.90
C LEU A 244 1.15 -11.87 5.48
N ILE A 245 0.75 -11.15 6.53
CA ILE A 245 1.59 -10.16 7.20
C ILE A 245 2.84 -10.81 7.79
N GLN A 246 2.68 -11.97 8.44
CA GLN A 246 3.80 -12.70 9.04
C GLN A 246 4.80 -13.16 7.97
N ALA A 247 4.33 -13.65 6.82
CA ALA A 247 5.19 -14.02 5.70
C ALA A 247 5.94 -12.80 5.13
N ALA A 248 5.24 -11.66 4.96
CA ALA A 248 5.85 -10.39 4.54
C ALA A 248 6.91 -9.90 5.53
N LYS A 249 6.64 -9.98 6.83
CA LYS A 249 7.60 -9.62 7.90
C LYS A 249 8.86 -10.48 7.84
N ASN A 250 8.69 -11.79 7.68
CA ASN A 250 9.80 -12.72 7.60
C ASN A 250 10.64 -12.50 6.33
N LEU A 251 9.98 -12.21 5.21
CA LEU A 251 10.68 -11.86 3.97
C LEU A 251 11.44 -10.54 4.11
N MET A 252 10.83 -9.49 4.69
CA MET A 252 11.49 -8.21 4.97
C MET A 252 12.79 -8.43 5.74
N ASN A 253 12.73 -9.18 6.85
CA ASN A 253 13.90 -9.50 7.65
C ASN A 253 15.00 -10.22 6.86
N ALA A 254 14.63 -11.21 6.04
CA ALA A 254 15.60 -11.92 5.20
C ALA A 254 16.25 -11.02 4.14
N VAL A 255 15.47 -10.09 3.54
CA VAL A 255 15.99 -9.09 2.60
C VAL A 255 16.98 -8.15 3.29
N VAL A 256 16.66 -7.64 4.49
CA VAL A 256 17.59 -6.79 5.27
C VAL A 256 18.92 -7.50 5.53
N LEU A 257 18.86 -8.74 6.00
CA LEU A 257 20.06 -9.53 6.29
C LEU A 257 20.88 -9.79 5.03
N THR A 258 20.22 -10.03 3.90
CA THR A 258 20.89 -10.25 2.61
C THR A 258 21.57 -8.97 2.11
N VAL A 259 20.86 -7.84 2.15
CA VAL A 259 21.44 -6.52 1.82
C VAL A 259 22.69 -6.31 2.68
N LYS A 260 22.57 -6.40 4.01
CA LYS A 260 23.69 -6.21 4.93
C LYS A 260 24.89 -7.12 4.63
N ALA A 261 24.64 -8.42 4.42
CA ALA A 261 25.70 -9.39 4.19
C ALA A 261 26.31 -9.32 2.78
N SER A 262 25.61 -8.73 1.80
CA SER A 262 26.12 -8.58 0.42
C SER A 262 27.20 -7.51 0.26
N TYR A 263 27.40 -6.65 1.28
CA TYR A 263 28.43 -5.60 1.28
C TYR A 263 29.59 -5.84 2.26
N VAL A 264 29.57 -6.93 3.03
CA VAL A 264 30.63 -7.31 3.98
C VAL A 264 31.60 -8.27 3.29
#